data_AF-A0A809S929-F1
#
_entry.id   AF-A0A809S929-F1
#
_cell.length_a   1.000
_cell.length_b   1.000
_cell.length_c   1.000
_cell.angle_alpha   90.00
_cell.angle_beta   90.00
_cell.angle_gamma   90.00
#
_symmetry.space_group_name_H-M   'P 1'
#
loop_
_entity.id
_entity.type
_entity.pdbx_description
1 polymer ?
#
loop_
_entity_poly.entity_id
_entity_poly.type
_entity_poly.pdbx_seq_one_letter_code
_entity_poly.pdbx_strand_id
1 'polypeptide(L)'
;MPHIGDDIVLKNTLFFARVNNLDWNSLDGQNVKYIFGIVLSKTDRGTSHMKIMQNLSTLLINNEFINELDKVSNYNEFITLINKYEKQLISNEVNSGKENNYDVVVVTACPTGIAHTFMAKDKLYQEAQDMGISIKVETQGAEGIENKLTEQEIKNAKGVILAVDREIEKSRFAKAENVLEISTQKAIHSPGEQIRKVLNKEGTKLQVSSSSEKTNEDAQMSFNGFGKKMYRSLMSGISHMLPFIIFGGILIALGFIIDMIIGASNGVDLNNSYFLSNFGFNFGASKIIFNIGKIALGLAVPVLSAYIAFSLIGRQGLLPGFVVGGIASGQLSDTYGFLSKTIESSGISNPEKFLGTGSGFIGGILGAFFAAAMVIVFSKYIFGKLPKTLSGVKKYFIHSSFRNNNNRNNILIR
;
A
#
# COMPACT_ATOMS: atom_id res chain seq x y z
N MET A 1 -18.39 -16.15 -4.71
CA MET A 1 -17.66 -17.37 -4.30
C MET A 1 -17.81 -17.56 -2.80
N PRO A 2 -18.78 -18.36 -2.33
CA PRO A 2 -18.88 -18.72 -0.91
C PRO A 2 -17.67 -19.56 -0.48
N HIS A 3 -17.15 -19.32 0.71
CA HIS A 3 -16.06 -20.09 1.30
C HIS A 3 -16.47 -20.56 2.69
N ILE A 4 -16.24 -21.84 2.98
CA ILE A 4 -16.49 -22.42 4.30
C ILE A 4 -15.24 -23.18 4.75
N GLY A 5 -14.85 -22.96 6.00
CA GLY A 5 -13.77 -23.69 6.65
C GLY A 5 -14.27 -24.26 7.96
N ASP A 6 -14.35 -25.58 8.06
CA ASP A 6 -14.83 -26.30 9.24
C ASP A 6 -13.89 -27.48 9.58
N ASP A 7 -13.87 -27.88 10.85
CA ASP A 7 -13.06 -29.00 11.36
C ASP A 7 -13.58 -30.36 10.86
N ILE A 8 -14.84 -30.40 10.38
CA ILE A 8 -15.49 -31.59 9.80
C ILE A 8 -15.00 -31.87 8.36
N VAL A 9 -14.36 -30.91 7.69
CA VAL A 9 -13.92 -31.04 6.30
C VAL A 9 -12.62 -31.83 6.21
N LEU A 10 -12.71 -33.08 5.76
CA LEU A 10 -11.55 -33.98 5.64
C LEU A 10 -10.65 -33.69 4.42
N LYS A 11 -11.20 -33.08 3.35
CA LYS A 11 -10.48 -32.77 2.11
C LYS A 11 -10.93 -31.43 1.51
N ASN A 12 -9.97 -30.64 1.02
CA ASN A 12 -10.27 -29.43 0.28
C ASN A 12 -11.09 -29.79 -0.96
N THR A 13 -12.28 -29.20 -1.08
CA THR A 13 -13.25 -29.53 -2.12
C THR A 13 -13.73 -28.24 -2.77
N LEU A 14 -13.66 -28.20 -4.10
CA LEU A 14 -14.34 -27.19 -4.89
C LEU A 14 -15.69 -27.76 -5.32
N PHE A 15 -16.77 -27.04 -5.04
CA PHE A 15 -18.07 -27.35 -5.63
C PHE A 15 -18.46 -26.30 -6.66
N PHE A 16 -19.13 -26.76 -7.70
CA PHE A 16 -19.67 -25.93 -8.77
C PHE A 16 -21.17 -26.17 -8.85
N ALA A 17 -21.94 -25.10 -8.89
CA ALA A 17 -23.38 -25.14 -9.16
C ALA A 17 -23.73 -24.14 -10.26
N ARG A 18 -24.51 -24.59 -11.24
CA ARG A 18 -25.16 -23.73 -12.22
C ARG A 18 -26.58 -23.43 -11.74
N VAL A 19 -26.93 -22.15 -11.70
CA VAL A 19 -28.24 -21.66 -11.28
C VAL A 19 -28.85 -20.82 -12.38
N ASN A 20 -30.18 -20.81 -12.47
CA ASN A 20 -30.89 -20.03 -13.48
C ASN A 20 -31.17 -18.64 -12.94
N ASN A 21 -30.27 -17.68 -13.24
CA ASN A 21 -30.44 -16.25 -12.94
C ASN A 21 -30.90 -15.99 -11.50
N LEU A 22 -30.14 -16.50 -10.53
CA LEU A 22 -30.45 -16.37 -9.12
C LEU A 22 -30.15 -14.95 -8.65
N ASP A 23 -31.15 -14.29 -8.07
CA ASP A 23 -30.93 -13.04 -7.34
C ASP A 23 -30.19 -13.35 -6.03
N TRP A 24 -28.89 -13.04 -6.01
CA TRP A 24 -27.97 -13.30 -4.91
C TRP A 24 -27.56 -12.00 -4.20
N ASN A 25 -28.19 -10.86 -4.52
CA ASN A 25 -27.79 -9.54 -4.03
C ASN A 25 -26.27 -9.30 -4.21
N SER A 26 -25.78 -9.50 -5.44
CA SER A 26 -24.35 -9.38 -5.77
C SER A 26 -23.87 -7.93 -5.69
N LEU A 27 -22.56 -7.73 -5.52
CA LEU A 27 -21.94 -6.40 -5.42
C LEU A 27 -22.12 -5.54 -6.68
N ASP A 28 -22.32 -6.18 -7.83
CA ASP A 28 -22.57 -5.55 -9.13
C ASP A 28 -24.06 -5.46 -9.49
N GLY A 29 -24.95 -5.94 -8.61
CA GLY A 29 -26.40 -5.95 -8.82
C GLY A 29 -26.89 -6.87 -9.93
N GLN A 30 -26.05 -7.79 -10.43
CA GLN A 30 -26.40 -8.74 -11.49
C GLN A 30 -26.84 -10.10 -10.93
N ASN A 31 -27.75 -10.76 -11.64
CA ASN A 31 -28.16 -12.12 -11.29
C ASN A 31 -27.01 -13.10 -11.49
N VAL A 32 -26.87 -14.05 -10.55
CA VAL A 32 -25.80 -15.05 -10.57
C VAL A 32 -26.22 -16.24 -11.42
N LYS A 33 -25.32 -16.71 -12.27
CA LYS A 33 -25.46 -17.91 -13.10
C LYS A 33 -24.57 -19.08 -12.65
N TYR A 34 -23.39 -18.77 -12.11
CA TYR A 34 -22.43 -19.77 -11.65
C TYR A 34 -22.02 -19.51 -10.21
N ILE A 35 -22.05 -20.57 -9.40
CA ILE A 35 -21.60 -20.55 -8.02
C ILE A 35 -20.41 -21.51 -7.91
N PHE A 36 -19.24 -20.95 -7.66
CA PHE A 36 -18.05 -21.69 -7.26
C PHE A 36 -17.87 -21.51 -5.76
N GLY A 37 -17.96 -22.61 -5.01
CA GLY A 37 -17.74 -22.59 -3.58
C GLY A 37 -16.58 -23.47 -3.16
N ILE A 38 -15.77 -22.95 -2.25
CA ILE A 38 -14.56 -23.61 -1.77
C ILE A 38 -14.78 -24.07 -0.33
N VAL A 39 -14.60 -25.37 -0.11
CA VAL A 39 -14.70 -26.04 1.18
C VAL A 39 -13.30 -26.44 1.59
N LEU A 40 -12.80 -25.91 2.71
CA LEU A 40 -11.41 -26.09 3.13
C LEU A 40 -11.29 -26.81 4.46
N SER A 41 -10.32 -27.71 4.55
CA SER A 41 -9.82 -28.20 5.84
C SER A 41 -9.02 -27.10 6.55
N LYS A 42 -9.11 -27.02 7.88
CA LYS A 42 -8.37 -26.03 8.69
C LYS A 42 -6.85 -26.14 8.60
N THR A 43 -6.33 -27.31 8.24
CA THR A 43 -4.88 -27.56 8.11
C THR A 43 -4.25 -26.91 6.86
N ASP A 44 -5.05 -26.54 5.85
CA ASP A 44 -4.57 -26.04 4.53
C ASP A 44 -5.01 -24.60 4.20
N ARG A 45 -5.56 -23.86 5.18
CA ARG A 45 -6.17 -22.53 4.92
C ARG A 45 -5.19 -21.46 4.44
N GLY A 46 -3.89 -21.61 4.70
CA GLY A 46 -2.91 -20.53 4.48
C GLY A 46 -2.52 -20.31 3.01
N THR A 47 -2.26 -21.36 2.26
CA THR A 47 -1.64 -21.26 0.91
C THR A 47 -2.47 -21.89 -0.19
N SER A 48 -3.18 -22.99 0.10
CA SER A 48 -3.95 -23.72 -0.92
C SER A 48 -5.25 -22.98 -1.31
N HIS A 49 -5.88 -22.27 -0.38
CA HIS A 49 -7.09 -21.49 -0.68
C HIS A 49 -6.84 -20.40 -1.72
N MET A 50 -5.77 -19.63 -1.55
CA MET A 50 -5.48 -18.50 -2.42
C MET A 50 -5.04 -18.96 -3.80
N LYS A 51 -4.30 -20.05 -3.90
CA LYS A 51 -3.96 -20.66 -5.18
C LYS A 51 -5.19 -21.17 -5.95
N ILE A 52 -6.14 -21.80 -5.26
CA ILE A 52 -7.41 -22.23 -5.88
C ILE A 52 -8.22 -21.01 -6.36
N MET A 53 -8.31 -19.97 -5.54
CA MET A 53 -9.00 -18.73 -5.91
C MET A 53 -8.33 -18.01 -7.10
N GLN A 54 -7.00 -17.94 -7.12
CA GLN A 54 -6.23 -17.38 -8.24
C GLN A 54 -6.51 -18.14 -9.52
N ASN A 55 -6.36 -19.47 -9.50
CA ASN A 55 -6.59 -20.31 -10.67
C ASN A 55 -8.03 -20.17 -11.18
N LEU A 56 -9.02 -20.23 -10.28
CA LEU A 56 -10.43 -20.05 -10.65
C LEU A 56 -10.72 -18.66 -11.19
N SER A 57 -10.15 -17.62 -10.59
CA SER A 57 -10.29 -16.25 -11.11
C SER A 57 -9.73 -16.18 -12.53
N THR A 58 -8.51 -16.69 -12.77
CA THR A 58 -7.92 -16.69 -14.11
C THR A 58 -8.77 -17.46 -15.13
N LEU A 59 -9.34 -18.61 -14.74
CA LEU A 59 -10.27 -19.36 -15.59
C LEU A 59 -11.54 -18.56 -15.90
N LEU A 60 -12.14 -17.92 -14.89
CA LEU A 60 -13.41 -17.21 -15.03
C LEU A 60 -13.34 -15.87 -15.76
N ILE A 61 -12.14 -15.31 -15.96
CA ILE A 61 -11.99 -14.13 -16.82
C ILE A 61 -11.81 -14.56 -18.30
N ASN A 62 -11.55 -15.85 -18.58
CA ASN A 62 -11.46 -16.34 -19.95
C ASN A 62 -12.88 -16.52 -20.56
N ASN A 63 -13.22 -15.67 -21.53
CA ASN A 63 -14.51 -15.69 -22.20
C ASN A 63 -14.77 -17.00 -22.97
N GLU A 64 -13.73 -17.64 -23.52
CA GLU A 64 -13.86 -18.93 -24.20
C GLU A 64 -14.22 -20.03 -23.19
N PHE A 65 -13.57 -20.02 -22.02
CA PHE A 65 -13.90 -20.94 -20.93
C PHE A 65 -15.36 -20.77 -20.48
N ILE A 66 -15.84 -19.53 -20.28
CA ILE A 66 -17.25 -19.29 -19.90
C ILE A 66 -18.21 -19.82 -20.99
N ASN A 67 -17.91 -19.57 -22.26
CA ASN A 67 -18.75 -20.02 -23.38
C ASN A 67 -18.77 -21.56 -23.51
N GLU A 68 -17.65 -22.24 -23.25
CA GLU A 68 -17.61 -23.70 -23.20
C GLU A 68 -18.31 -24.23 -21.94
N LEU A 69 -18.11 -23.58 -20.78
CA LEU A 69 -18.75 -23.90 -19.52
C LEU A 69 -20.28 -23.84 -19.63
N ASP A 70 -20.82 -22.97 -20.48
CA ASP A 70 -22.26 -22.89 -20.73
C ASP A 70 -22.85 -24.10 -21.45
N LYS A 71 -22.05 -24.78 -22.27
CA LYS A 71 -22.48 -25.92 -23.07
C LYS A 71 -22.40 -27.24 -22.30
N VAL A 72 -21.59 -27.28 -21.25
CA VAL A 72 -21.41 -28.46 -20.39
C VAL A 72 -22.73 -28.88 -19.77
N SER A 73 -23.11 -30.14 -19.91
CA SER A 73 -24.38 -30.67 -19.39
C SER A 73 -24.21 -31.78 -18.36
N ASN A 74 -23.01 -32.34 -18.24
CA ASN A 74 -22.73 -33.43 -17.29
C ASN A 74 -21.39 -33.26 -16.55
N TYR A 75 -21.24 -34.03 -15.46
CA TYR A 75 -20.06 -34.00 -14.59
C TYR A 75 -18.75 -34.32 -15.35
N ASN A 76 -18.78 -35.30 -16.26
CA ASN A 76 -17.57 -35.73 -16.98
C ASN A 76 -17.08 -34.65 -17.96
N GLU A 77 -17.99 -33.98 -18.65
CA GLU A 77 -17.69 -32.82 -19.50
C GLU A 77 -17.12 -31.65 -18.68
N PHE A 78 -17.68 -31.39 -17.49
CA PHE A 78 -17.15 -30.36 -16.59
C PHE A 78 -15.71 -30.64 -16.17
N ILE A 79 -15.43 -31.86 -15.72
CA ILE A 79 -14.07 -32.26 -15.32
C ILE A 79 -13.12 -32.21 -16.52
N THR A 80 -13.56 -32.61 -17.70
CA THR A 80 -12.75 -32.54 -18.93
C THR A 80 -12.41 -31.10 -19.29
N LEU A 81 -13.39 -30.19 -19.20
CA LEU A 81 -13.21 -28.76 -19.45
C LEU A 81 -12.21 -28.14 -18.46
N ILE A 82 -12.40 -28.38 -17.16
CA ILE A 82 -11.49 -27.87 -16.13
C ILE A 82 -10.06 -28.37 -16.38
N ASN A 83 -9.89 -29.68 -16.62
CA ASN A 83 -8.57 -30.26 -16.89
C ASN A 83 -7.92 -29.70 -18.16
N LYS A 84 -8.70 -29.40 -19.22
CA LYS A 84 -8.19 -28.78 -20.45
C LYS A 84 -7.57 -27.42 -20.14
N TYR A 85 -8.32 -26.55 -19.46
CA TYR A 85 -7.85 -25.19 -19.17
C TYR A 85 -6.81 -25.13 -18.05
N GLU A 86 -6.87 -26.02 -17.05
CA GLU A 86 -5.84 -26.13 -16.02
C GLU A 86 -4.50 -26.59 -16.62
N LYS A 87 -4.52 -27.57 -17.54
CA LYS A 87 -3.33 -27.96 -18.31
C LYS A 87 -2.82 -26.81 -19.17
N GLN A 88 -3.69 -26.00 -19.76
CA GLN A 88 -3.30 -24.82 -20.53
C GLN A 88 -2.60 -23.79 -19.65
N LEU A 89 -3.13 -23.50 -18.45
CA LEU A 89 -2.49 -22.63 -17.46
C LEU A 89 -1.10 -23.14 -17.07
N ILE A 90 -0.97 -24.42 -16.72
CA ILE A 90 0.32 -25.04 -16.37
C ILE A 90 1.28 -25.03 -17.56
N SER A 91 0.80 -25.31 -18.78
CA SER A 91 1.64 -25.30 -19.98
C SER A 91 2.12 -23.89 -20.34
N ASN A 92 1.33 -22.84 -20.06
CA ASN A 92 1.74 -21.45 -20.23
C ASN A 92 2.81 -21.03 -19.20
N GLU A 93 2.73 -21.57 -17.97
CA GLU A 93 3.80 -21.41 -16.96
C GLU A 93 5.09 -22.15 -17.34
N VAL A 94 5.00 -23.36 -17.90
CA VAL A 94 6.17 -24.17 -18.31
C VAL A 94 6.80 -23.67 -19.62
N ASN A 95 6.01 -23.18 -20.59
CA ASN A 95 6.51 -22.60 -21.84
C ASN A 95 7.11 -21.20 -21.66
N SER A 96 6.82 -20.52 -20.55
CA SER A 96 7.53 -19.30 -20.12
C SER A 96 9.00 -19.56 -19.75
N GLY A 97 9.45 -20.83 -19.73
CA GLY A 97 10.86 -21.24 -19.56
C GLY A 97 11.64 -21.47 -20.86
N LYS A 98 11.02 -21.37 -22.04
CA LYS A 98 11.68 -21.64 -23.34
C LYS A 98 11.34 -20.59 -24.40
N GLU A 99 11.78 -19.36 -24.16
CA GLU A 99 12.32 -18.40 -25.14
C GLU A 99 12.53 -17.04 -24.41
N ASN A 100 13.78 -16.60 -24.27
CA ASN A 100 14.19 -15.50 -23.38
C ASN A 100 13.87 -14.08 -23.88
N ASN A 101 12.80 -13.90 -24.67
CA ASN A 101 12.40 -12.60 -25.22
C ASN A 101 10.91 -12.32 -24.99
N TYR A 102 10.63 -11.48 -24.00
CA TYR A 102 9.31 -10.88 -23.81
C TYR A 102 9.24 -9.56 -24.56
N ASP A 103 8.15 -9.26 -25.27
CA ASP A 103 7.93 -7.94 -25.87
C ASP A 103 7.81 -6.88 -24.76
N VAL A 104 7.07 -7.20 -23.70
CA VAL A 104 6.85 -6.30 -22.57
C VAL A 104 7.05 -7.04 -21.25
N VAL A 105 7.77 -6.42 -20.32
CA VAL A 105 7.83 -6.89 -18.93
C VAL A 105 7.15 -5.92 -18.01
N VAL A 106 6.47 -6.43 -16.99
CA VAL A 106 5.61 -5.62 -16.11
C VAL A 106 5.91 -5.93 -14.65
N VAL A 107 5.87 -4.89 -13.80
CA VAL A 107 5.71 -5.04 -12.36
C VAL A 107 4.37 -4.47 -11.93
N THR A 108 3.60 -5.25 -11.17
CA THR A 108 2.36 -4.81 -10.53
C THR A 108 2.54 -4.78 -9.02
N ALA A 109 2.21 -3.66 -8.36
CA ALA A 109 2.34 -3.55 -6.90
C ALA A 109 1.33 -2.58 -6.28
N CYS A 110 0.45 -3.07 -5.42
CA CYS A 110 -0.51 -2.29 -4.63
C CYS A 110 -0.21 -2.44 -3.12
N PRO A 111 -0.38 -1.41 -2.27
CA PRO A 111 -0.09 -1.48 -0.83
C PRO A 111 -0.79 -2.64 -0.10
N THR A 112 -2.05 -2.91 -0.44
CA THR A 112 -2.84 -4.00 0.16
C THR A 112 -2.56 -5.36 -0.49
N GLY A 113 -2.01 -5.38 -1.70
CA GLY A 113 -1.46 -6.57 -2.35
C GLY A 113 -2.42 -7.70 -2.70
N ILE A 114 -3.73 -7.57 -2.48
CA ILE A 114 -4.71 -8.68 -2.62
C ILE A 114 -5.53 -8.58 -3.91
N ALA A 115 -6.04 -7.40 -4.29
CA ALA A 115 -6.94 -7.26 -5.45
C ALA A 115 -6.27 -6.58 -6.64
N HIS A 116 -5.90 -5.29 -6.51
CA HIS A 116 -5.44 -4.51 -7.65
C HIS A 116 -4.12 -5.01 -8.27
N THR A 117 -3.22 -5.61 -7.48
CA THR A 117 -2.00 -6.24 -8.01
C THR A 117 -2.35 -7.35 -9.01
N PHE A 118 -3.23 -8.28 -8.62
CA PHE A 118 -3.61 -9.42 -9.43
C PHE A 118 -4.56 -9.03 -10.57
N MET A 119 -5.51 -8.12 -10.32
CA MET A 119 -6.38 -7.60 -11.39
C MET A 119 -5.59 -6.88 -12.48
N ALA A 120 -4.59 -6.07 -12.11
CA ALA A 120 -3.71 -5.41 -13.09
C ALA A 120 -2.88 -6.45 -13.87
N LYS A 121 -2.37 -7.48 -13.20
CA LYS A 121 -1.68 -8.61 -13.84
C LYS A 121 -2.58 -9.25 -14.90
N ASP A 122 -3.78 -9.68 -14.50
CA ASP A 122 -4.69 -10.42 -15.38
C ASP A 122 -5.13 -9.56 -16.57
N LYS A 123 -5.49 -8.28 -16.35
CA LYS A 123 -5.88 -7.37 -17.42
C LYS A 123 -4.77 -7.10 -18.43
N LEU A 124 -3.53 -6.94 -17.97
CA LEU A 124 -2.39 -6.77 -18.86
C LEU A 124 -2.04 -8.06 -19.62
N TYR A 125 -2.17 -9.23 -18.98
CA TYR A 125 -1.99 -10.52 -19.65
C TYR A 125 -3.02 -10.75 -20.75
N GLN A 126 -4.29 -10.52 -20.45
CA GLN A 126 -5.39 -10.69 -21.42
C GLN A 126 -5.19 -9.80 -22.63
N GLU A 127 -4.95 -8.51 -22.41
CA GLU A 127 -4.76 -7.58 -23.51
C GLU A 127 -3.50 -7.91 -24.33
N ALA A 128 -2.42 -8.36 -23.69
CA ALA A 128 -1.23 -8.81 -24.41
C ALA A 128 -1.50 -10.04 -25.30
N GLN A 129 -2.33 -10.98 -24.83
CA GLN A 129 -2.78 -12.12 -25.63
C GLN A 129 -3.64 -11.66 -26.81
N ASP A 130 -4.58 -10.73 -26.58
CA ASP A 130 -5.42 -10.14 -27.64
C ASP A 130 -4.59 -9.40 -28.70
N MET A 131 -3.47 -8.81 -28.29
CA MET A 131 -2.50 -8.15 -29.18
C MET A 131 -1.46 -9.11 -29.80
N GLY A 132 -1.44 -10.38 -29.40
CA GLY A 132 -0.45 -11.36 -29.87
C GLY A 132 0.99 -11.05 -29.48
N ILE A 133 1.22 -10.39 -28.35
CA ILE A 133 2.56 -10.03 -27.84
C ILE A 133 2.96 -10.89 -26.64
N SER A 134 4.25 -11.11 -26.46
CA SER A 134 4.77 -11.85 -25.29
C SER A 134 4.93 -10.91 -24.09
N ILE A 135 4.31 -11.29 -22.96
CA ILE A 135 4.35 -10.49 -21.72
C ILE A 135 4.77 -11.34 -20.52
N LYS A 136 5.59 -10.77 -19.65
CA LYS A 136 5.85 -11.32 -18.31
C LYS A 136 5.50 -10.31 -17.24
N VAL A 137 4.70 -10.74 -16.27
CA VAL A 137 4.28 -9.87 -15.15
C VAL A 137 4.82 -10.42 -13.83
N GLU A 138 5.61 -9.61 -13.14
CA GLU A 138 5.96 -9.78 -11.73
C GLU A 138 4.89 -9.14 -10.85
N THR A 139 4.38 -9.89 -9.87
CA THR A 139 3.47 -9.38 -8.84
C THR A 139 4.25 -9.14 -7.56
N GLN A 140 3.96 -8.01 -6.90
CA GLN A 140 4.47 -7.76 -5.57
C GLN A 140 3.31 -7.41 -4.62
N GLY A 141 2.80 -8.44 -3.96
CA GLY A 141 1.65 -8.36 -3.06
C GLY A 141 2.02 -8.40 -1.58
N ALA A 142 1.02 -8.72 -0.74
CA ALA A 142 1.20 -8.95 0.69
C ALA A 142 1.97 -10.25 0.97
N GLU A 143 1.86 -11.24 0.07
CA GLU A 143 2.48 -12.56 0.18
C GLU A 143 3.94 -12.59 -0.32
N GLY A 144 4.43 -11.50 -0.91
CA GLY A 144 5.79 -11.39 -1.42
C GLY A 144 5.85 -11.09 -2.91
N ILE A 145 6.97 -11.48 -3.54
CA ILE A 145 7.22 -11.30 -4.98
C ILE A 145 7.02 -12.64 -5.67
N GLU A 146 6.15 -12.67 -6.69
CA GLU A 146 5.96 -13.85 -7.55
C GLU A 146 6.38 -13.53 -8.98
N ASN A 147 6.76 -14.57 -9.73
CA ASN A 147 7.20 -14.47 -11.13
C ASN A 147 8.27 -13.39 -11.36
N LYS A 148 9.25 -13.34 -10.45
CA LYS A 148 10.27 -12.29 -10.42
C LYS A 148 10.98 -12.16 -11.78
N LEU A 149 11.07 -10.95 -12.31
CA LEU A 149 11.79 -10.68 -13.56
C LEU A 149 13.30 -10.77 -13.31
N THR A 150 13.99 -11.44 -14.22
CA THR A 150 15.45 -11.51 -14.26
C THR A 150 16.03 -10.26 -14.95
N GLU A 151 17.32 -9.99 -14.73
CA GLU A 151 17.99 -8.89 -15.44
C GLU A 151 18.02 -9.07 -16.96
N GLN A 152 18.09 -10.32 -17.42
CA GLN A 152 18.07 -10.64 -18.85
C GLN A 152 16.71 -10.31 -19.47
N GLU A 153 15.62 -10.68 -18.80
CA GLU A 153 14.25 -10.38 -19.25
C GLU A 153 14.00 -8.87 -19.32
N ILE A 154 14.47 -8.12 -18.33
CA ILE A 154 14.35 -6.65 -18.32
C ILE A 154 15.15 -6.02 -19.46
N LYS A 155 16.35 -6.55 -19.74
CA LYS A 155 17.22 -6.02 -20.79
C LYS A 155 16.71 -6.33 -22.21
N ASN A 156 16.13 -7.51 -22.38
CA ASN A 156 15.68 -8.02 -23.67
C ASN A 156 14.30 -7.50 -24.08
N ALA A 157 13.53 -6.97 -23.14
CA ALA A 157 12.19 -6.47 -23.41
C ALA A 157 12.20 -5.20 -24.28
N LYS A 158 11.19 -5.06 -25.15
CA LYS A 158 10.98 -3.83 -25.95
C LYS A 158 10.59 -2.65 -25.04
N GLY A 159 10.00 -2.94 -23.89
CA GLY A 159 9.89 -1.98 -22.79
C GLY A 159 9.33 -2.55 -21.50
N VAL A 160 9.29 -1.69 -20.48
CA VAL A 160 8.96 -2.04 -19.10
C VAL A 160 7.75 -1.23 -18.63
N ILE A 161 6.72 -1.88 -18.08
CA ILE A 161 5.61 -1.20 -17.40
C ILE A 161 5.76 -1.37 -15.88
N LEU A 162 5.81 -0.27 -15.15
CA LEU A 162 5.75 -0.26 -13.69
C LEU A 162 4.37 0.24 -13.27
N ALA A 163 3.44 -0.70 -13.06
CA ALA A 163 2.10 -0.43 -12.55
C ALA A 163 2.10 -0.50 -11.02
N VAL A 164 2.46 0.60 -10.36
CA VAL A 164 2.80 0.61 -8.92
C VAL A 164 2.12 1.75 -8.16
N ASP A 165 1.49 1.41 -7.05
CA ASP A 165 0.92 2.34 -6.07
C ASP A 165 1.68 2.31 -4.73
N ARG A 166 2.85 1.65 -4.70
CA ARG A 166 3.79 1.61 -3.58
C ARG A 166 5.23 1.73 -4.08
N GLU A 167 6.16 2.02 -3.17
CA GLU A 167 7.58 2.06 -3.51
C GLU A 167 8.13 0.64 -3.77
N ILE A 168 8.86 0.49 -4.89
CA ILE A 168 9.50 -0.77 -5.31
C ILE A 168 10.98 -0.53 -5.61
N GLU A 169 11.77 -1.61 -5.68
CA GLU A 169 13.18 -1.55 -6.07
C GLU A 169 13.32 -1.20 -7.57
N LYS A 170 13.56 0.08 -7.88
CA LYS A 170 13.67 0.57 -9.27
C LYS A 170 15.07 0.42 -9.89
N SER A 171 16.09 0.13 -9.08
CA SER A 171 17.50 0.01 -9.51
C SER A 171 17.69 -0.97 -10.67
N ARG A 172 17.02 -2.13 -10.60
CA ARG A 172 17.02 -3.17 -11.65
C ARG A 172 16.43 -2.73 -12.99
N PHE A 173 15.64 -1.65 -13.02
CA PHE A 173 15.05 -1.11 -14.25
C PHE A 173 15.79 0.14 -14.77
N ALA A 174 16.83 0.61 -14.07
CA ALA A 174 17.58 1.82 -14.43
C ALA A 174 18.24 1.76 -15.82
N LYS A 175 18.56 0.54 -16.27
CA LYS A 175 19.19 0.28 -17.56
C LYS A 175 18.19 0.24 -18.71
N ALA A 176 16.90 0.09 -18.43
CA ALA A 176 15.86 0.09 -19.47
C ALA A 176 15.61 1.52 -19.95
N GLU A 177 15.65 1.71 -21.28
CA GLU A 177 15.48 3.02 -21.89
C GLU A 177 14.00 3.41 -22.05
N ASN A 178 13.13 2.41 -22.07
CA ASN A 178 11.70 2.56 -22.33
C ASN A 178 10.90 2.03 -21.14
N VAL A 179 10.73 2.86 -20.11
CA VAL A 179 9.98 2.52 -18.91
C VAL A 179 8.74 3.42 -18.77
N LEU A 180 7.57 2.81 -18.64
CA LEU A 180 6.31 3.48 -18.41
C LEU A 180 5.86 3.24 -16.97
N GLU A 181 5.84 4.30 -16.15
CA GLU A 181 5.36 4.23 -14.76
C GLU A 181 3.92 4.76 -14.66
N ILE A 182 3.02 3.93 -14.12
CA ILE A 182 1.58 4.16 -14.02
C ILE A 182 1.04 3.61 -12.68
N SER A 183 -0.19 4.00 -12.31
CA SER A 183 -0.90 3.38 -11.19
C SER A 183 -1.44 1.99 -11.55
N THR A 184 -1.71 1.14 -10.55
CA THR A 184 -2.35 -0.16 -10.80
C THR A 184 -3.76 0.02 -11.38
N GLN A 185 -4.47 1.07 -10.96
CA GLN A 185 -5.79 1.40 -11.49
C GLN A 185 -5.76 1.69 -12.99
N LYS A 186 -4.74 2.40 -13.48
CA LYS A 186 -4.58 2.71 -14.91
C LYS A 186 -4.27 1.45 -15.74
N ALA A 187 -3.53 0.51 -15.17
CA ALA A 187 -3.29 -0.80 -15.76
C ALA A 187 -4.58 -1.65 -15.85
N ILE A 188 -5.52 -1.47 -14.93
CA ILE A 188 -6.82 -2.18 -14.93
C ILE A 188 -7.79 -1.58 -15.96
N HIS A 189 -7.91 -0.25 -16.01
CA HIS A 189 -8.94 0.42 -16.83
C HIS A 189 -8.51 0.62 -18.29
N SER A 190 -7.21 0.72 -18.57
CA SER A 190 -6.71 1.05 -19.91
C SER A 190 -5.48 0.21 -20.31
N PRO A 191 -5.48 -1.12 -20.11
CA PRO A 191 -4.30 -1.97 -20.34
C PRO A 191 -3.74 -1.83 -21.76
N GLY A 192 -4.60 -1.87 -22.78
CA GLY A 192 -4.15 -1.80 -24.18
C GLY A 192 -3.52 -0.48 -24.57
N GLU A 193 -4.01 0.63 -24.01
CA GLU A 193 -3.36 1.92 -24.20
C GLU A 193 -1.95 1.92 -23.60
N GLN A 194 -1.78 1.35 -22.40
CA GLN A 194 -0.47 1.35 -21.73
C GLN A 194 0.53 0.43 -22.45
N ILE A 195 0.08 -0.74 -22.93
CA ILE A 195 0.88 -1.64 -23.74
C ILE A 195 1.31 -0.96 -25.04
N ARG A 196 0.38 -0.33 -25.77
CA ARG A 196 0.70 0.42 -27.01
C ARG A 196 1.71 1.53 -26.78
N LYS A 197 1.58 2.30 -25.70
CA LYS A 197 2.54 3.35 -25.33
C LYS A 197 3.94 2.82 -25.16
N VAL A 198 4.09 1.68 -24.48
CA VAL A 198 5.40 1.03 -24.34
C VAL A 198 5.91 0.52 -25.68
N LEU A 199 5.09 -0.13 -26.48
CA LEU A 199 5.52 -0.63 -27.80
C LEU A 199 5.94 0.52 -28.75
N ASN A 200 5.29 1.68 -28.64
CA ASN A 200 5.62 2.90 -29.39
C ASN A 200 6.84 3.66 -28.83
N LYS A 201 7.50 3.14 -27.79
CA LYS A 201 8.62 3.79 -27.09
C LYS A 201 8.28 5.16 -26.49
N GLU A 202 7.04 5.33 -26.04
CA GLU A 202 6.59 6.54 -25.31
C GLU A 202 6.96 6.51 -23.82
N GLY A 203 7.65 5.46 -23.36
CA GLY A 203 8.24 5.40 -22.03
C GLY A 203 9.47 6.31 -21.90
N THR A 204 9.92 6.50 -20.67
CA THR A 204 11.12 7.30 -20.38
C THR A 204 12.14 6.47 -19.65
N LYS A 205 13.43 6.77 -19.85
CA LYS A 205 14.48 6.19 -19.03
C LYS A 205 14.27 6.63 -17.59
N LEU A 206 14.18 5.67 -16.68
CA LEU A 206 14.06 5.99 -15.26
C LEU A 206 15.30 6.78 -14.82
N GLN A 207 15.07 7.98 -14.31
CA GLN A 207 16.07 8.68 -13.50
C GLN A 207 16.12 8.01 -12.13
N VAL A 208 16.71 6.82 -12.09
CA VAL A 208 17.16 6.24 -10.83
C VAL A 208 18.33 7.11 -10.40
N SER A 209 18.21 7.76 -9.24
CA SER A 209 19.32 8.40 -8.54
C SER A 209 20.35 7.32 -8.19
N SER A 210 21.08 6.88 -9.21
CA SER A 210 22.10 5.85 -9.13
C SER A 210 23.29 6.51 -8.47
N SER A 211 23.41 6.25 -7.18
CA SER A 211 24.58 6.57 -6.39
C SER A 211 25.70 5.61 -6.81
N SER A 212 26.33 5.87 -7.97
CA SER A 212 27.53 5.26 -8.58
C SER A 212 27.47 5.58 -10.09
N GLU A 213 28.37 6.28 -10.77
CA GLU A 213 29.71 6.82 -10.54
C GLU A 213 29.90 8.06 -11.42
N LYS A 214 30.35 9.17 -10.82
CA LYS A 214 31.57 9.90 -11.18
C LYS A 214 31.65 11.11 -10.26
N THR A 215 32.63 11.08 -9.37
CA THR A 215 33.18 12.24 -8.67
C THR A 215 33.45 13.34 -9.68
N ASN A 216 32.73 14.44 -9.55
CA ASN A 216 33.31 15.77 -9.56
C ASN A 216 32.46 16.66 -8.65
N GLU A 217 33.19 17.51 -7.95
CA GLU A 217 32.76 18.42 -6.91
C GLU A 217 31.71 19.41 -7.43
N ASP A 218 30.99 20.03 -6.50
CA ASP A 218 29.92 21.03 -6.66
C ASP A 218 28.50 20.48 -6.86
N ALA A 219 27.96 19.97 -5.76
CA ALA A 219 26.53 19.72 -5.58
C ALA A 219 25.74 21.04 -5.48
N GLN A 220 25.48 21.66 -6.63
CA GLN A 220 24.39 22.62 -6.74
C GLN A 220 23.08 21.84 -6.80
N MET A 221 22.32 21.84 -5.71
CA MET A 221 20.96 21.27 -5.67
C MET A 221 20.13 21.86 -6.80
N SER A 222 19.75 21.04 -7.77
CA SER A 222 18.74 21.42 -8.75
C SER A 222 17.39 21.54 -8.05
N PHE A 223 16.95 22.80 -7.84
CA PHE A 223 15.69 23.17 -7.20
C PHE A 223 14.44 22.57 -7.86
N ASN A 224 14.51 22.17 -9.14
CA ASN A 224 13.39 21.60 -9.88
C ASN A 224 12.96 20.20 -9.38
N GLY A 225 13.88 19.39 -8.85
CA GLY A 225 13.55 18.06 -8.31
C GLY A 225 13.01 18.08 -6.88
N PHE A 226 13.38 19.10 -6.11
CA PHE A 226 13.07 19.22 -4.70
C PHE A 226 11.59 19.50 -4.44
N GLY A 227 11.00 20.44 -5.20
CA GLY A 227 9.57 20.77 -5.08
C GLY A 227 8.65 19.58 -5.37
N LYS A 228 8.95 18.82 -6.43
CA LYS A 228 8.19 17.61 -6.79
C LYS A 228 8.29 16.53 -5.72
N LYS A 229 9.47 16.37 -5.10
CA LYS A 229 9.69 15.42 -3.99
C LYS A 229 8.95 15.85 -2.72
N MET A 230 9.03 17.13 -2.35
CA MET A 230 8.28 17.74 -1.26
C MET A 230 6.77 17.55 -1.42
N TYR A 231 6.23 17.87 -2.61
CA TYR A 231 4.81 17.70 -2.93
C TYR A 231 4.36 16.24 -2.80
N ARG A 232 5.12 15.30 -3.37
CA ARG A 232 4.82 13.86 -3.25
C ARG A 232 4.83 13.40 -1.79
N SER A 233 5.78 13.88 -1.00
CA SER A 233 5.85 13.56 0.43
C SER A 233 4.68 14.12 1.22
N LEU A 234 4.27 15.36 0.92
CA LEU A 234 3.08 15.96 1.50
C LEU A 234 1.83 15.15 1.16
N MET A 235 1.66 14.75 -0.10
CA MET A 235 0.53 13.93 -0.54
C MET A 235 0.51 12.56 0.13
N SER A 236 1.69 11.94 0.34
CA SER A 236 1.81 10.71 1.13
C SER A 236 1.24 10.89 2.54
N GLY A 237 1.64 11.95 3.25
CA GLY A 237 1.13 12.24 4.57
C GLY A 237 -0.39 12.49 4.62
N ILE A 238 -0.90 13.30 3.70
CA ILE A 238 -2.34 13.63 3.64
C ILE A 238 -3.17 12.36 3.41
N SER A 239 -2.75 11.50 2.47
CA SER A 239 -3.46 10.27 2.14
C SER A 239 -3.57 9.32 3.35
N HIS A 240 -2.49 9.18 4.13
CA HIS A 240 -2.49 8.30 5.30
C HIS A 240 -3.22 8.89 6.51
N MET A 241 -3.32 10.21 6.60
CA MET A 241 -4.06 10.89 7.67
C MET A 241 -5.58 10.88 7.44
N LEU A 242 -6.02 10.94 6.18
CA LEU A 242 -7.43 11.12 5.83
C LEU A 242 -8.39 10.10 6.48
N PRO A 243 -8.07 8.78 6.54
CA PRO A 243 -8.92 7.81 7.22
C PRO A 243 -9.15 8.12 8.71
N PHE A 244 -8.15 8.67 9.40
CA PHE A 244 -8.24 9.01 10.83
C PHE A 244 -9.19 10.18 11.07
N ILE A 245 -9.16 11.20 10.20
CA ILE A 245 -10.05 12.35 10.29
C ILE A 245 -11.49 11.93 10.01
N ILE A 246 -11.71 11.19 8.91
CA ILE A 246 -13.04 10.76 8.52
C ILE A 246 -13.63 9.86 9.59
N PHE A 247 -12.90 8.83 10.02
CA PHE A 247 -13.36 7.89 11.04
C PHE A 247 -13.58 8.59 12.40
N GLY A 248 -12.64 9.44 12.83
CA GLY A 248 -12.74 10.18 14.07
C GLY A 248 -13.95 11.11 14.11
N GLY A 249 -14.19 11.84 13.01
CA GLY A 249 -15.36 12.72 12.88
C GLY A 249 -16.68 11.96 12.90
N ILE A 250 -16.77 10.84 12.18
CA ILE A 250 -17.97 9.98 12.18
C ILE A 250 -18.26 9.44 13.58
N LEU A 251 -17.24 8.97 14.31
CA LEU A 251 -17.43 8.47 15.67
C LEU A 251 -17.83 9.56 16.66
N ILE A 252 -17.24 10.76 16.57
CA ILE A 252 -17.66 11.91 17.38
C ILE A 252 -19.14 12.23 17.15
N ALA A 253 -19.56 12.29 15.88
CA ALA A 253 -20.97 12.52 15.52
C ALA A 253 -21.89 11.41 16.05
N LEU A 254 -21.45 10.14 15.95
CA LEU A 254 -22.19 9.01 16.49
C LEU A 254 -22.31 9.08 18.01
N GLY A 255 -21.25 9.51 18.71
CA GLY A 255 -21.26 9.76 20.15
C GLY A 255 -22.36 10.75 20.55
N PHE A 256 -22.49 11.86 19.81
CA PHE A 256 -23.57 12.84 20.03
C PHE A 256 -24.97 12.27 19.77
N ILE A 257 -25.14 11.52 18.67
CA ILE A 257 -26.43 10.90 18.32
C ILE A 257 -26.86 9.93 19.41
N ILE A 258 -25.95 9.09 19.89
CA ILE A 258 -26.23 8.11 20.96
C ILE A 258 -26.57 8.83 22.26
N ASP A 259 -25.86 9.90 22.59
CA ASP A 259 -26.13 10.71 23.79
C ASP A 259 -27.55 11.32 23.76
N MET A 260 -27.98 11.79 22.59
CA MET A 260 -29.32 12.32 22.37
C MET A 260 -30.40 11.24 22.47
N ILE A 261 -30.20 10.08 21.84
CA ILE A 261 -31.18 8.97 21.86
C ILE A 261 -31.38 8.46 23.29
N ILE A 262 -30.29 8.21 24.02
CA ILE A 262 -30.35 7.71 25.40
C ILE A 262 -30.91 8.77 26.34
N GLY A 263 -30.52 10.04 26.16
CA GLY A 263 -31.08 11.16 26.92
C GLY A 263 -32.59 11.27 26.74
N ALA A 264 -33.05 11.28 25.49
CA ALA A 264 -34.47 11.32 25.16
C ALA A 264 -35.24 10.11 25.69
N SER A 265 -34.69 8.90 25.59
CA SER A 265 -35.37 7.69 26.08
C SER A 265 -35.48 7.63 27.60
N ASN A 266 -34.57 8.28 28.32
CA ASN A 266 -34.58 8.37 29.79
C ASN A 266 -35.38 9.58 30.32
N GLY A 267 -36.08 10.31 29.45
CA GLY A 267 -36.88 11.48 29.83
C GLY A 267 -36.04 12.70 30.26
N VAL A 268 -34.76 12.76 29.87
CA VAL A 268 -33.90 13.91 30.15
C VAL A 268 -34.32 15.07 29.26
N ASP A 269 -34.52 16.25 29.86
CA ASP A 269 -34.69 17.48 29.09
C ASP A 269 -33.39 17.82 28.35
N LEU A 270 -33.43 17.69 27.03
CA LEU A 270 -32.30 17.95 26.13
C LEU A 270 -31.89 19.43 26.09
N ASN A 271 -32.76 20.34 26.53
CA ASN A 271 -32.48 21.77 26.61
C ASN A 271 -31.88 22.17 27.97
N ASN A 272 -31.71 21.23 28.89
CA ASN A 272 -31.10 21.50 30.18
C ASN A 272 -29.62 21.89 30.01
N SER A 273 -29.20 22.97 30.69
CA SER A 273 -27.80 23.41 30.74
C SER A 273 -26.82 22.32 31.18
N TYR A 274 -27.24 21.39 32.06
CA TYR A 274 -26.42 20.25 32.47
C TYR A 274 -26.18 19.25 31.32
N PHE A 275 -27.22 18.96 30.54
CA PHE A 275 -27.13 18.05 29.39
C PHE A 275 -26.26 18.65 28.28
N LEU A 276 -26.49 19.93 27.94
CA LEU A 276 -25.75 20.65 26.91
C LEU A 276 -24.26 20.81 27.24
N SER A 277 -23.93 21.05 28.53
CA SER A 277 -22.52 21.17 28.97
C SER A 277 -21.76 19.84 28.95
N ASN A 278 -22.46 18.71 29.06
CA ASN A 278 -21.88 17.37 28.99
C ASN A 278 -22.23 16.64 27.69
N PHE A 279 -22.68 17.35 26.66
CA PHE A 279 -23.16 16.75 25.43
C PHE A 279 -22.08 15.87 24.76
N GLY A 280 -22.43 14.62 24.46
CA GLY A 280 -21.52 13.57 24.00
C GLY A 280 -20.85 12.76 25.13
N PHE A 281 -21.06 13.14 26.39
CA PHE A 281 -20.44 12.57 27.58
C PHE A 281 -21.43 12.24 28.72
N ASN A 282 -22.73 12.47 28.52
CA ASN A 282 -23.74 12.24 29.57
C ASN A 282 -23.86 10.75 29.94
N PHE A 283 -23.71 9.86 28.96
CA PHE A 283 -23.84 8.42 29.15
C PHE A 283 -22.53 7.65 28.87
N GLY A 284 -22.38 6.47 29.47
CA GLY A 284 -21.17 5.66 29.30
C GLY A 284 -20.91 5.24 27.85
N ALA A 285 -21.96 4.85 27.11
CA ALA A 285 -21.86 4.40 25.73
C ALA A 285 -21.46 5.55 24.77
N SER A 286 -22.09 6.72 24.88
CA SER A 286 -21.75 7.92 24.10
C SER A 286 -20.33 8.37 24.40
N LYS A 287 -19.94 8.43 25.68
CA LYS A 287 -18.59 8.81 26.11
C LYS A 287 -17.49 7.92 25.53
N ILE A 288 -17.69 6.59 25.48
CA ILE A 288 -16.71 5.66 24.91
C ILE A 288 -16.52 5.96 23.42
N ILE A 289 -17.62 6.01 22.66
CA ILE A 289 -17.61 6.23 21.22
C ILE A 289 -17.01 7.60 20.87
N PHE A 290 -17.40 8.63 21.63
CA PHE A 290 -16.86 9.98 21.50
C PHE A 290 -15.35 10.02 21.75
N ASN A 291 -14.87 9.38 22.83
CA ASN A 291 -13.45 9.35 23.16
C ASN A 291 -12.62 8.57 22.13
N ILE A 292 -13.13 7.46 21.60
CA ILE A 292 -12.47 6.74 20.49
C ILE A 292 -12.35 7.67 19.28
N GLY A 293 -13.43 8.40 18.93
CA GLY A 293 -13.42 9.38 17.87
C GLY A 293 -12.40 10.50 18.09
N LYS A 294 -12.29 11.02 19.32
CA LYS A 294 -11.27 11.99 19.71
C LYS A 294 -9.85 11.46 19.56
N ILE A 295 -9.59 10.23 20.01
CA ILE A 295 -8.27 9.61 19.89
C ILE A 295 -7.90 9.45 18.41
N ALA A 296 -8.83 8.94 17.59
CA ALA A 296 -8.63 8.80 16.15
C ALA A 296 -8.31 10.14 15.49
N LEU A 297 -9.09 11.19 15.78
CA LEU A 297 -8.86 12.53 15.25
C LEU A 297 -7.53 13.13 15.74
N GLY A 298 -7.16 12.89 17.00
CA GLY A 298 -5.89 13.34 17.59
C GLY A 298 -4.64 12.67 16.99
N LEU A 299 -4.80 11.48 16.39
CA LEU A 299 -3.71 10.79 15.67
C LEU A 299 -3.48 11.33 14.26
N ALA A 300 -4.34 12.23 13.76
CA ALA A 300 -4.24 12.75 12.39
C ALA A 300 -2.89 13.44 12.13
N VAL A 301 -2.49 14.41 12.95
CA VAL A 301 -1.22 15.15 12.78
C VAL A 301 0.01 14.25 13.00
N PRO A 302 0.07 13.36 14.01
CA PRO A 302 1.14 12.36 14.15
C PRO A 302 1.31 11.47 12.91
N VAL A 303 0.21 10.97 12.35
CA VAL A 303 0.22 10.15 11.13
C VAL A 303 0.69 10.96 9.93
N LEU A 304 0.18 12.18 9.74
CA LEU A 304 0.62 13.10 8.69
C LEU A 304 2.14 13.29 8.71
N SER A 305 2.69 13.67 9.87
CA SER A 305 4.12 13.91 10.03
C SER A 305 4.96 12.66 9.83
N ALA A 306 4.51 11.51 10.35
CA ALA A 306 5.18 10.23 10.18
C ALA A 306 5.29 9.82 8.71
N TYR A 307 4.21 9.96 7.93
CA TYR A 307 4.17 9.55 6.54
C TYR A 307 4.83 10.54 5.57
N ILE A 308 4.95 11.83 5.95
CA ILE A 308 5.82 12.80 5.26
C ILE A 308 7.29 12.43 5.46
N ALA A 309 7.71 12.14 6.70
CA ALA A 309 9.09 11.75 6.98
C ALA A 309 9.42 10.39 6.33
N PHE A 310 8.48 9.44 6.40
CA PHE A 310 8.61 8.12 5.78
C PHE A 310 8.84 8.19 4.27
N SER A 311 8.10 9.02 3.53
CA SER A 311 8.29 9.12 2.08
C SER A 311 9.60 9.81 1.67
N LEU A 312 10.25 10.54 2.60
CA LEU A 312 11.53 11.21 2.33
C LEU A 312 12.72 10.30 2.58
N ILE A 313 12.68 9.56 3.69
CA ILE A 313 13.83 8.82 4.21
C ILE A 313 13.52 7.37 4.54
N GLY A 314 12.34 6.84 4.24
CA GLY A 314 11.96 5.44 4.53
C GLY A 314 11.58 5.20 5.99
N ARG A 315 11.58 3.93 6.41
CA ARG A 315 11.08 3.46 7.73
C ARG A 315 11.70 4.19 8.93
N GLN A 316 12.96 4.61 8.82
CA GLN A 316 13.66 5.38 9.85
C GLN A 316 13.04 6.77 10.11
N GLY A 317 12.23 7.29 9.19
CA GLY A 317 11.49 8.53 9.36
C GLY A 317 10.21 8.40 10.18
N LEU A 318 9.67 7.19 10.36
CA LEU A 318 8.37 6.99 11.04
C LEU A 318 8.40 7.47 12.49
N LEU A 319 9.35 6.96 13.29
CA LEU A 319 9.47 7.34 14.70
C LEU A 319 9.64 8.85 14.91
N PRO A 320 10.64 9.53 14.31
CA PRO A 320 10.82 10.96 14.51
C PRO A 320 9.65 11.77 13.93
N GLY A 321 9.02 11.33 12.85
CA GLY A 321 7.81 11.97 12.32
C GLY A 321 6.62 11.85 13.27
N PHE A 322 6.38 10.69 13.88
CA PHE A 322 5.33 10.52 14.90
C PHE A 322 5.57 11.42 16.12
N VAL A 323 6.80 11.48 16.62
CA VAL A 323 7.17 12.32 17.77
C VAL A 323 6.91 13.79 17.46
N VAL A 324 7.34 14.27 16.29
CA VAL A 324 7.14 15.66 15.89
C VAL A 324 5.67 15.99 15.65
N GLY A 325 4.89 15.09 15.05
CA GLY A 325 3.46 15.31 14.90
C GLY A 325 2.70 15.26 16.24
N GLY A 326 3.16 14.45 17.21
CA GLY A 326 2.64 14.46 18.58
C GLY A 326 2.91 15.79 19.28
N ILE A 327 4.13 16.32 19.16
CA ILE A 327 4.50 17.66 19.64
C ILE A 327 3.63 18.73 18.97
N ALA A 328 3.47 18.67 17.64
CA ALA A 328 2.63 19.61 16.90
C ALA A 328 1.15 19.53 17.30
N SER A 329 0.70 18.38 17.81
CA SER A 329 -0.66 18.19 18.35
C SER A 329 -0.85 18.74 19.77
N GLY A 330 0.20 19.30 20.38
CA GLY A 330 0.16 19.82 21.74
C GLY A 330 0.32 18.77 22.83
N GLN A 331 0.66 17.51 22.49
CA GLN A 331 0.85 16.43 23.48
C GLN A 331 2.05 16.65 24.42
N LEU A 332 2.88 17.65 24.13
CA LEU A 332 4.11 17.95 24.87
C LEU A 332 4.15 19.39 25.41
N SER A 333 2.98 20.02 25.62
CA SER A 333 2.84 21.39 26.14
C SER A 333 3.66 21.65 27.40
N ASP A 334 3.72 20.65 28.28
CA ASP A 334 4.34 20.77 29.61
C ASP A 334 5.88 20.72 29.56
N THR A 335 6.47 20.21 28.48
CA THR A 335 7.94 20.06 28.34
C THR A 335 8.61 21.34 27.86
N TYR A 336 7.89 22.21 27.15
CA TYR A 336 8.42 23.48 26.63
C TYR A 336 8.19 24.66 27.57
N GLY A 337 7.76 24.41 28.81
CA GLY A 337 7.57 25.45 29.83
C GLY A 337 8.81 26.33 30.07
N PHE A 338 10.02 25.86 29.75
CA PHE A 338 11.24 26.69 29.80
C PHE A 338 11.23 27.88 28.81
N LEU A 339 10.46 27.80 27.71
CA LEU A 339 10.28 28.87 26.73
C LEU A 339 9.24 29.91 27.19
N SER A 340 8.48 29.64 28.26
CA SER A 340 7.43 30.54 28.76
C SER A 340 7.96 31.96 29.01
N LYS A 341 9.11 32.10 29.68
CA LYS A 341 9.76 33.39 29.96
C LYS A 341 10.17 34.14 28.69
N THR A 342 10.63 33.43 27.66
CA THR A 342 10.99 34.03 26.37
C THR A 342 9.74 34.48 25.60
N ILE A 343 8.67 33.69 25.65
CA ILE A 343 7.38 34.01 25.02
C ILE A 343 6.70 35.18 25.75
N GLU A 344 6.81 35.24 27.07
CA GLU A 344 6.36 36.36 27.89
C GLU A 344 7.12 37.65 27.50
N SER A 345 8.44 37.57 27.31
CA SER A 345 9.24 38.69 26.80
C SER A 345 8.93 39.09 25.35
N SER A 346 8.13 38.29 24.62
CA SER A 346 7.67 38.58 23.26
C SER A 346 6.36 39.39 23.22
N GLY A 347 5.79 39.73 24.38
CA GLY A 347 4.52 40.47 24.48
C GLY A 347 3.25 39.60 24.40
N ILE A 348 3.38 38.28 24.54
CA ILE A 348 2.23 37.36 24.56
C ILE A 348 1.70 37.26 26.00
N SER A 349 0.45 37.68 26.19
CA SER A 349 -0.20 37.83 27.50
C SER A 349 -0.55 36.51 28.22
N ASN A 350 -0.44 35.35 27.56
CA ASN A 350 -0.65 34.03 28.17
C ASN A 350 0.31 32.97 27.57
N PRO A 351 1.57 32.91 28.05
CA PRO A 351 2.61 32.04 27.51
C PRO A 351 2.25 30.55 27.61
N GLU A 352 1.61 30.13 28.71
CA GLU A 352 1.22 28.72 28.94
C GLU A 352 0.13 28.26 27.99
N LYS A 353 -0.88 29.10 27.76
CA LYS A 353 -1.96 28.81 26.80
C LYS A 353 -1.44 28.80 25.36
N PHE A 354 -0.44 29.64 25.05
CA PHE A 354 0.23 29.66 23.76
C PHE A 354 1.07 28.40 23.53
N LEU A 355 1.87 27.98 24.52
CA LEU A 355 2.65 26.74 24.48
C LEU A 355 1.79 25.48 24.45
N GLY A 356 0.62 25.51 25.08
CA GLY A 356 -0.39 24.45 25.03
C GLY A 356 -1.17 24.37 23.72
N THR A 357 -1.12 25.44 22.91
CA THR A 357 -1.73 25.44 21.57
C THR A 357 -0.73 24.84 20.60
N GLY A 358 -0.79 23.51 20.44
CA GLY A 358 0.01 22.80 19.45
C GLY A 358 -0.09 23.48 18.07
N SER A 359 1.03 23.55 17.35
CA SER A 359 1.14 24.17 16.02
C SER A 359 0.32 23.48 14.92
N GLY A 360 -0.36 22.38 15.26
CA GLY A 360 -1.33 21.68 14.43
C GLY A 360 -0.73 21.10 13.16
N PHE A 361 -1.51 21.08 12.09
CA PHE A 361 -1.07 20.54 10.79
C PHE A 361 0.15 21.26 10.23
N ILE A 362 0.25 22.59 10.38
CA ILE A 362 1.35 23.39 9.85
C ILE A 362 2.66 22.99 10.52
N GLY A 363 2.68 22.94 11.86
CA GLY A 363 3.86 22.51 12.60
C GLY A 363 4.21 21.04 12.36
N GLY A 364 3.20 20.18 12.20
CA GLY A 364 3.41 18.79 11.83
C GLY A 364 4.10 18.61 10.48
N ILE A 365 3.69 19.40 9.47
CA ILE A 365 4.28 19.36 8.13
C ILE A 365 5.72 19.88 8.15
N LEU A 366 5.93 21.10 8.66
CA LEU A 366 7.26 21.72 8.71
C LEU A 366 8.23 20.91 9.56
N GLY A 367 7.75 20.44 10.70
CA GLY A 367 8.50 19.61 11.61
C GLY A 367 8.87 18.26 11.01
N ALA A 368 8.00 17.64 10.20
CA ALA A 368 8.33 16.38 9.54
C ALA A 368 9.44 16.53 8.50
N PHE A 369 9.42 17.60 7.70
CA PHE A 369 10.51 17.91 6.77
C PHE A 369 11.82 18.17 7.52
N PHE A 370 11.77 18.93 8.62
CA PHE A 370 12.91 19.18 9.48
C PHE A 370 13.47 17.90 10.10
N ALA A 371 12.60 17.05 10.65
CA ALA A 371 12.99 15.77 11.26
C ALA A 371 13.66 14.85 10.24
N ALA A 372 13.11 14.74 9.03
CA ALA A 372 13.71 13.98 7.96
C ALA A 372 15.10 14.52 7.57
N ALA A 373 15.25 15.84 7.44
CA ALA A 373 16.54 16.48 7.18
C ALA A 373 17.55 16.22 8.31
N MET A 374 17.10 16.32 9.56
CA MET A 374 17.94 16.08 10.73
C MET A 374 18.43 14.64 10.78
N VAL A 375 17.57 13.65 10.51
CA VAL A 375 17.99 12.23 10.45
C VAL A 375 19.04 12.00 9.36
N ILE A 376 18.91 12.64 8.19
CA ILE A 376 19.92 12.56 7.12
C ILE A 376 21.26 13.11 7.61
N VAL A 377 21.25 14.29 8.23
CA VAL A 377 22.46 14.95 8.74
C VAL A 377 23.12 14.10 9.83
N PHE A 378 22.35 13.62 10.81
CA PHE A 378 22.85 12.78 11.89
C PHE A 378 23.44 11.46 11.35
N SER A 379 22.75 10.81 10.41
CA SER A 379 23.23 9.59 9.76
C SER A 379 24.59 9.82 9.08
N LYS A 380 24.75 10.96 8.38
CA LYS A 380 25.96 11.27 7.62
C LYS A 380 27.14 11.69 8.50
N TYR A 381 26.92 12.56 9.48
CA TYR A 381 28.00 13.21 10.23
C TYR A 381 28.29 12.56 11.59
N ILE A 382 27.28 12.02 12.27
CA ILE A 382 27.42 11.50 13.64
C ILE A 382 27.57 9.98 13.60
N PHE A 383 26.60 9.27 13.02
CA PHE A 383 26.66 7.80 12.95
C PHE A 383 27.72 7.28 11.95
N GLY A 384 28.18 8.13 11.03
CA GLY A 384 29.34 7.86 10.17
C GLY A 384 30.64 7.64 10.95
N LYS A 385 30.84 8.36 12.06
CA LYS A 385 32.07 8.40 12.86
C LYS A 385 32.09 7.46 14.08
N LEU A 386 31.03 6.67 14.29
CA LEU A 386 30.94 5.79 15.47
C LEU A 386 31.97 4.63 15.43
N PRO A 387 32.56 4.28 16.59
CA PRO A 387 33.50 3.17 16.70
C PRO A 387 32.85 1.83 16.35
N LYS A 388 33.67 0.87 15.86
CA LYS A 388 33.22 -0.44 15.34
C LYS A 388 32.41 -1.26 16.35
N THR A 389 32.61 -1.03 17.64
CA THR A 389 31.87 -1.67 18.76
C THR A 389 30.38 -1.32 18.75
N LEU A 390 29.97 -0.17 18.19
CA LEU A 390 28.58 0.26 18.06
C LEU A 390 27.97 -0.02 16.68
N SER A 391 28.62 -0.88 15.88
CA SER A 391 28.14 -1.26 14.55
C SER A 391 26.77 -1.96 14.56
N GLY A 392 26.38 -2.58 15.69
CA GLY A 392 25.03 -3.14 15.88
C GLY A 392 23.95 -2.06 15.89
N VAL A 393 24.15 -0.97 16.64
CA VAL A 393 23.24 0.19 16.68
C VAL A 393 23.21 0.91 15.34
N LYS A 394 24.37 1.00 14.67
CA LYS A 394 24.50 1.55 13.31
C LYS A 394 23.54 0.89 12.31
N LYS A 395 23.29 -0.42 12.41
CA LYS A 395 22.38 -1.15 11.52
C LYS A 395 20.92 -0.73 11.71
N TYR A 396 20.47 -0.43 12.93
CA TYR A 396 19.08 0.00 13.13
C TYR A 396 18.80 1.42 12.64
N PHE A 397 19.80 2.32 12.69
CA PHE A 397 19.66 3.70 12.23
C PHE A 397 20.07 3.94 10.77
N ILE A 398 20.92 3.08 10.18
CA ILE A 398 21.52 3.29 8.84
C ILE A 398 21.11 2.23 7.80
N HIS A 399 20.28 1.24 8.15
CA HIS A 399 19.97 0.18 7.18
C HIS A 399 18.88 0.55 6.17
N SER A 400 19.33 1.06 5.02
CA SER A 400 19.04 0.53 3.66
C SER A 400 19.68 1.38 2.56
N SER A 401 20.28 2.53 2.87
CA SER A 401 20.90 3.42 1.85
C SER A 401 22.44 3.39 1.78
N PHE A 402 23.14 2.75 2.74
CA PHE A 402 24.61 2.82 2.82
C PHE A 402 25.28 1.49 3.20
N ARG A 403 24.94 0.38 2.51
CA ARG A 403 25.74 -0.86 2.62
C ARG A 403 26.77 -0.89 1.48
N ASN A 404 27.95 -0.38 1.80
CA ASN A 404 29.15 -0.44 0.98
C ASN A 404 29.46 -1.90 0.60
N ASN A 405 29.59 -2.20 -0.69
CA ASN A 405 29.64 -3.55 -1.26
C ASN A 405 31.05 -4.18 -1.25
N ASN A 406 32.01 -3.60 -0.51
CA ASN A 406 33.43 -3.94 -0.64
C ASN A 406 33.92 -5.17 0.15
N ASN A 407 33.07 -6.01 0.73
CA ASN A 407 33.53 -7.13 1.57
C ASN A 407 32.89 -8.50 1.26
N ARG A 408 32.51 -8.77 0.00
CA ARG A 408 32.06 -10.11 -0.43
C ARG A 408 33.00 -10.87 -1.36
N ASN A 409 34.25 -10.42 -1.47
CA ASN A 409 35.35 -11.24 -2.00
C ASN A 409 36.23 -11.68 -0.84
N ASN A 410 35.79 -12.72 -0.11
CA ASN A 410 36.71 -13.68 0.51
C ASN A 410 35.92 -14.95 0.88
N ILE A 411 36.05 -15.87 -0.06
CA ILE A 411 35.96 -17.32 0.03
C ILE A 411 36.42 -17.86 1.40
N LEU A 412 35.67 -18.85 1.90
CA LEU A 412 36.12 -20.08 2.57
C LEU A 412 34.84 -20.89 2.83
N ILE A 413 34.41 -21.76 1.91
CA ILE A 413 34.72 -23.20 1.90
C ILE A 413 35.07 -23.72 3.31
N ARG A 414 34.06 -24.30 3.95
CA ARG A 414 34.15 -25.58 4.64
C ARG A 414 32.80 -26.27 4.61
#